data_AF-A0A3P3W5E5-F1
#
_entry.id   AF-A0A3P3W5E5-F1
#
_cell.length_a   1.000
_cell.length_b   1.000
_cell.length_c   1.000
_cell.angle_alpha   90.00
_cell.angle_beta   90.00
_cell.angle_gamma   90.00
#
_symmetry.space_group_name_H-M   'P 1'
#
loop_
_entity.id
_entity.type
_entity.pdbx_description
1 polymer ?
#
loop_
_entity_poly.entity_id
_entity_poly.type
_entity_poly.pdbx_seq_one_letter_code
_entity_poly.pdbx_strand_id
1 'polypeptide(L)'
;MRKIFLFISILLFSNSNFAQEIIKLDEKYFIDFNEIFRKNGIIEIRELVNYGIEFEYPEPHNEEERSELIEKERNHREAFKIFKPKKGSYLLEGKGFTMRFEVNEKGEFIGITTIKIIIDSENCEMKFSFKNGRFTTANFKDSKGNTFITYEDIGTYTKLNQFNRDGKINLSIIVQKGDEYDKGIEIYYYPNGQIKSERDNKK
;
A
#
# COMPACT_ATOMS: atom_id res chain seq x y z
N MET A 1 0.90 -39.24 -15.24
CA MET A 1 1.11 -37.77 -15.13
C MET A 1 0.89 -37.29 -13.68
N ARG A 2 1.70 -37.76 -12.72
CA ARG A 2 1.53 -37.47 -11.28
C ARG A 2 2.84 -37.02 -10.59
N LYS A 3 3.88 -36.70 -11.37
CA LYS A 3 5.23 -36.36 -10.86
C LYS A 3 5.72 -34.93 -11.17
N ILE A 4 4.98 -34.16 -11.97
CA ILE A 4 5.36 -32.76 -12.32
C ILE A 4 4.86 -31.75 -11.28
N PHE A 5 3.78 -32.05 -10.56
CA PHE A 5 3.23 -31.15 -9.52
C PHE A 5 4.12 -31.05 -8.26
N LEU A 6 4.99 -32.03 -7.99
CA LEU A 6 5.86 -32.01 -6.81
C LEU A 6 7.15 -31.18 -7.01
N PHE A 7 7.52 -30.87 -8.26
CA PHE A 7 8.77 -30.15 -8.56
C PHE A 7 8.58 -28.63 -8.55
N ILE A 8 7.37 -28.14 -8.85
CA ILE A 8 7.05 -26.70 -8.81
C ILE A 8 6.86 -26.20 -7.37
N SER A 9 6.38 -27.06 -6.46
CA SER A 9 6.35 -26.72 -5.04
C SER A 9 7.77 -26.58 -4.46
N ILE A 10 8.73 -27.41 -4.87
CA ILE A 10 10.13 -27.34 -4.38
C ILE A 10 10.92 -26.15 -5.00
N LEU A 11 10.64 -25.76 -6.24
CA LEU A 11 11.29 -24.59 -6.86
C LEU A 11 10.78 -23.23 -6.31
N LEU A 12 9.62 -23.21 -5.65
CA LEU A 12 9.20 -22.05 -4.86
C LEU A 12 9.88 -21.99 -3.47
N PHE A 13 10.54 -23.07 -3.04
CA PHE A 13 11.39 -23.10 -1.85
C PHE A 13 12.88 -22.80 -2.14
N SER A 14 13.33 -22.67 -3.40
CA SER A 14 14.74 -22.27 -3.67
C SER A 14 15.03 -20.77 -3.50
N ASN A 15 14.05 -19.98 -3.05
CA ASN A 15 14.26 -18.65 -2.44
C ASN A 15 13.83 -18.61 -0.96
N SER A 16 13.54 -19.76 -0.33
CA SER A 16 12.94 -19.80 1.00
C SER A 16 13.98 -19.60 2.11
N ASN A 17 14.21 -18.33 2.43
CA ASN A 17 14.44 -17.89 3.82
C ASN A 17 13.50 -16.74 4.21
N PHE A 18 12.50 -16.40 3.38
CA PHE A 18 11.76 -15.12 3.48
C PHE A 18 10.37 -15.19 4.10
N ALA A 19 9.92 -16.31 4.68
CA ALA A 19 8.69 -16.32 5.47
C ALA A 19 8.86 -17.23 6.68
N GLN A 20 9.16 -16.61 7.83
CA GLN A 20 9.28 -17.27 9.12
C GLN A 20 7.89 -17.54 9.72
N GLU A 21 6.88 -16.73 9.37
CA GLU A 21 5.53 -16.83 9.91
C GLU A 21 4.48 -16.54 8.82
N ILE A 22 3.47 -17.41 8.69
CA ILE A 22 2.32 -17.22 7.80
C ILE A 22 1.12 -16.81 8.66
N ILE A 23 0.55 -15.65 8.37
CA ILE A 23 -0.64 -15.13 9.03
C ILE A 23 -1.78 -15.14 8.02
N LYS A 24 -2.82 -15.92 8.29
CA LYS A 24 -4.03 -15.94 7.46
C LYS A 24 -5.02 -14.92 7.98
N LEU A 25 -5.38 -13.97 7.12
CA LEU A 25 -6.39 -12.96 7.37
C LEU A 25 -7.71 -13.46 6.78
N ASP A 26 -8.71 -13.64 7.64
CA ASP A 26 -10.10 -13.70 7.20
C ASP A 26 -10.65 -12.28 6.98
N GLU A 27 -11.93 -12.17 6.61
CA GLU A 27 -12.53 -10.89 6.20
C GLU A 27 -12.60 -9.85 7.33
N LYS A 28 -12.34 -10.24 8.60
CA LYS A 28 -12.38 -9.33 9.74
C LYS A 28 -11.05 -8.60 9.99
N TYR A 29 -9.98 -8.96 9.28
CA TYR A 29 -8.68 -8.31 9.42
C TYR A 29 -8.33 -7.42 8.24
N PHE A 30 -7.70 -6.28 8.51
CA PHE A 30 -7.17 -5.40 7.47
C PHE A 30 -5.87 -4.71 7.90
N ILE A 31 -5.17 -4.17 6.90
CA ILE A 31 -3.97 -3.36 7.07
C ILE A 31 -4.29 -1.95 6.61
N ASP A 32 -4.08 -0.97 7.47
CA ASP A 32 -4.24 0.44 7.12
C ASP A 32 -2.90 1.02 6.65
N PHE A 33 -2.72 1.07 5.33
CA PHE A 33 -1.50 1.64 4.73
C PHE A 33 -1.34 3.13 5.01
N ASN A 34 -2.43 3.90 5.18
CA ASN A 34 -2.32 5.32 5.49
C ASN A 34 -1.70 5.53 6.87
N GLU A 35 -2.12 4.74 7.85
CA GLU A 35 -1.53 4.76 9.19
C GLU A 35 -0.07 4.28 9.20
N ILE A 36 0.28 3.28 8.39
CA ILE A 36 1.68 2.84 8.22
C ILE A 36 2.56 4.01 7.75
N PHE A 37 2.11 4.77 6.75
CA PHE A 37 2.88 5.91 6.25
C PHE A 37 3.01 7.03 7.29
N ARG A 38 1.98 7.27 8.11
CA ARG A 38 2.02 8.25 9.20
C ARG A 38 2.90 7.83 10.37
N LYS A 39 2.92 6.53 10.70
CA LYS A 39 3.66 5.96 11.83
C LYS A 39 5.06 5.46 11.44
N ASN A 40 5.69 6.08 10.44
CA ASN A 40 7.06 5.75 10.01
C ASN A 40 7.26 4.24 9.71
N GLY A 41 6.29 3.61 9.06
CA GLY A 41 6.38 2.22 8.64
C GLY A 41 6.09 1.19 9.72
N ILE A 42 5.61 1.58 10.90
CA ILE A 42 5.14 0.65 11.92
C ILE A 42 3.89 -0.06 11.40
N ILE A 43 3.93 -1.39 11.36
CA ILE A 43 2.80 -2.20 10.93
C ILE A 43 1.86 -2.53 12.10
N GLU A 44 0.57 -2.36 11.86
CA GLU A 44 -0.52 -2.78 12.73
C GLU A 44 -1.52 -3.56 11.89
N ILE A 45 -1.72 -4.84 12.23
CA ILE A 45 -2.82 -5.64 11.65
C ILE A 45 -4.01 -5.45 12.58
N ARG A 46 -5.12 -4.95 12.04
CA ARG A 46 -6.32 -4.61 12.81
C ARG A 46 -7.40 -5.66 12.60
N GLU A 47 -7.96 -6.16 13.69
CA GLU A 47 -9.13 -7.05 13.72
C GLU A 47 -10.39 -6.22 14.04
N LEU A 48 -11.41 -6.30 13.19
CA LEU A 48 -12.74 -5.76 13.42
C LEU A 48 -13.41 -6.55 14.57
N VAL A 49 -13.56 -5.92 15.74
CA VAL A 49 -14.17 -6.56 16.92
C VAL A 49 -15.70 -6.73 16.77
N ASN A 50 -16.31 -5.98 15.85
CA ASN A 50 -17.76 -5.98 15.54
C ASN A 50 -18.06 -6.29 14.06
N TYR A 51 -17.30 -7.19 13.43
CA TYR A 51 -17.51 -7.55 12.02
C TYR A 51 -18.92 -8.13 11.79
N GLY A 52 -19.70 -7.52 10.89
CA GLY A 52 -21.07 -7.96 10.54
C GLY A 52 -22.20 -7.19 11.24
N ILE A 53 -21.91 -6.16 12.03
CA ILE A 53 -22.93 -5.22 12.53
C ILE A 53 -23.00 -4.06 11.53
N GLU A 54 -24.13 -3.92 10.83
CA GLU A 54 -24.41 -2.74 10.03
C GLU A 54 -24.68 -1.56 10.97
N PHE A 55 -23.80 -0.56 10.93
CA PHE A 55 -24.02 0.69 11.62
C PHE A 55 -24.65 1.68 10.63
N GLU A 56 -25.94 1.95 10.81
CA GLU A 56 -26.57 3.09 10.18
C GLU A 56 -26.09 4.36 10.87
N TYR A 57 -25.42 5.22 10.11
CA TYR A 57 -25.09 6.59 10.51
C TYR A 57 -26.11 7.50 9.83
N PRO A 58 -27.22 7.87 10.50
CA PRO A 58 -28.18 8.81 9.93
C PRO A 58 -27.51 10.14 9.61
N GLU A 59 -28.01 10.86 8.60
CA GLU A 59 -27.55 12.22 8.34
C GLU A 59 -27.85 13.10 9.55
N PRO A 60 -26.86 13.81 10.12
CA PRO A 60 -27.11 14.70 11.25
C PRO A 60 -27.98 15.88 10.82
N HIS A 61 -29.01 16.18 11.60
CA HIS A 61 -29.89 17.32 11.39
C HIS A 61 -29.44 18.57 12.16
N ASN A 62 -28.52 18.42 13.12
CA ASN A 62 -27.95 19.52 13.90
C ASN A 62 -26.47 19.25 14.31
N GLU A 63 -25.81 20.26 14.89
CA GLU A 63 -24.39 20.17 15.31
C GLU A 63 -24.14 19.24 16.50
N GLU A 64 -25.12 19.04 17.37
CA GLU A 64 -25.02 18.15 18.53
C GLU A 64 -25.04 16.69 18.06
N GLU A 65 -26.01 16.31 17.22
CA GLU A 65 -26.06 15.02 16.53
C GLU A 65 -24.81 14.75 15.70
N ARG A 66 -24.28 15.77 15.01
CA ARG A 66 -23.04 15.64 14.25
C ARG A 66 -21.85 15.30 15.15
N SER A 67 -21.76 15.93 16.32
CA SER A 67 -20.69 15.70 17.28
C SER A 67 -20.78 14.30 17.89
N GLU A 68 -21.99 13.85 18.23
CA GLU A 68 -22.24 12.49 18.72
C GLU A 68 -21.92 11.41 17.68
N LEU A 69 -22.27 11.65 16.40
CA LEU A 69 -21.93 10.75 15.30
C LEU A 69 -20.42 10.63 15.11
N ILE A 70 -19.69 11.74 15.16
CA ILE A 70 -18.22 11.76 15.09
C ILE A 70 -17.60 10.96 16.24
N GLU A 71 -18.13 11.12 17.46
CA GLU A 71 -17.62 10.39 18.62
C GLU A 71 -17.97 8.90 18.57
N LYS A 72 -19.16 8.54 18.08
CA LYS A 72 -19.57 7.16 17.84
C LYS A 72 -18.72 6.50 16.75
N GLU A 73 -18.43 7.20 15.66
CA GLU A 73 -17.47 6.76 14.63
C GLU A 73 -16.07 6.57 15.21
N ARG A 74 -15.59 7.50 16.05
CA ARG A 74 -14.27 7.40 16.69
C ARG A 74 -14.20 6.17 17.60
N ASN A 75 -15.19 5.99 18.46
CA ASN A 75 -15.24 4.84 19.38
C ASN A 75 -15.34 3.51 18.62
N HIS A 76 -16.06 3.48 17.49
CA HIS A 76 -16.06 2.32 16.60
C HIS A 76 -14.70 2.10 15.94
N ARG A 77 -14.00 3.17 15.52
CA ARG A 77 -12.62 3.09 15.00
C ARG A 77 -11.57 2.73 16.07
N GLU A 78 -11.94 2.72 17.35
CA GLU A 78 -11.07 2.25 18.44
C GLU A 78 -11.40 0.81 18.88
N ALA A 79 -12.51 0.25 18.40
CA ALA A 79 -12.90 -1.15 18.62
C ALA A 79 -12.14 -2.12 17.70
N PHE A 80 -10.82 -2.01 17.65
CA PHE A 80 -9.96 -2.95 16.93
C PHE A 80 -9.03 -3.69 17.88
N LYS A 81 -8.87 -4.99 17.67
CA LYS A 81 -7.73 -5.70 18.25
C LYS A 81 -6.52 -5.48 17.35
N ILE A 82 -5.43 -4.97 17.92
CA ILE A 82 -4.21 -4.69 17.17
C ILE A 82 -3.23 -5.84 17.38
N PHE A 83 -2.83 -6.48 16.28
CA PHE A 83 -1.69 -7.39 16.24
C PHE A 83 -0.46 -6.64 15.75
N LYS A 84 0.61 -6.69 16.54
CA LYS A 84 1.92 -6.13 16.22
C LYS A 84 2.90 -7.28 15.97
N PRO A 85 3.34 -7.50 14.71
CA PRO A 85 4.30 -8.55 14.41
C PRO A 85 5.64 -8.29 15.10
N LYS A 86 6.34 -9.37 15.46
CA LYS A 86 7.72 -9.32 16.00
C LYS A 86 8.71 -9.26 14.84
N LYS A 87 9.99 -9.02 15.11
CA LYS A 87 11.06 -9.10 14.10
C LYS A 87 10.96 -10.40 13.30
N GLY A 88 10.95 -10.31 11.98
CA GLY A 88 10.94 -11.49 11.11
C GLY A 88 10.36 -11.20 9.72
N SER A 89 10.25 -12.25 8.93
CA SER A 89 9.67 -12.22 7.59
C SER A 89 8.30 -12.90 7.60
N TYR A 90 7.32 -12.26 6.96
CA TYR A 90 5.92 -12.58 7.09
C TYR A 90 5.26 -12.77 5.71
N LEU A 91 4.33 -13.73 5.67
CA LEU A 91 3.37 -13.86 4.58
C LEU A 91 1.96 -13.66 5.14
N LEU A 92 1.27 -12.62 4.67
CA LEU A 92 -0.14 -12.39 4.89
C LEU A 92 -0.94 -12.89 3.69
N GLU A 93 -1.94 -13.71 3.95
CA GLU A 93 -2.86 -14.22 2.93
C GLU A 93 -4.28 -13.84 3.30
N GLY A 94 -5.02 -13.25 2.37
CA GLY A 94 -6.45 -12.99 2.52
C GLY A 94 -7.19 -13.24 1.22
N LYS A 95 -8.51 -13.07 1.26
CA LYS A 95 -9.36 -13.29 0.07
C LYS A 95 -8.97 -12.28 -1.02
N GLY A 96 -8.42 -12.79 -2.13
CA GLY A 96 -8.01 -11.96 -3.26
C GLY A 96 -6.70 -11.19 -3.07
N PHE A 97 -5.93 -11.44 -2.01
CA PHE A 97 -4.59 -10.85 -1.89
C PHE A 97 -3.57 -11.72 -1.14
N THR A 98 -2.30 -11.50 -1.46
CA THR A 98 -1.16 -12.00 -0.68
C THR A 98 -0.16 -10.86 -0.48
N MET A 99 0.44 -10.77 0.70
CA MET A 99 1.43 -9.76 1.02
C MET A 99 2.63 -10.39 1.69
N ARG A 100 3.82 -10.11 1.16
CA ARG A 100 5.11 -10.54 1.72
C ARG A 100 5.85 -9.32 2.21
N PHE A 101 6.36 -9.39 3.43
CA PHE A 101 7.07 -8.27 4.05
C PHE A 101 8.00 -8.74 5.15
N GLU A 102 8.88 -7.83 5.58
CA GLU A 102 9.77 -8.05 6.71
C GLU A 102 9.66 -6.89 7.68
N VAL A 103 9.86 -7.19 8.95
CA VAL A 103 9.88 -6.19 10.02
C VAL A 103 11.13 -6.32 10.89
N ASN A 104 11.63 -5.19 11.34
CA ASN A 104 12.76 -5.14 12.28
C ASN A 104 12.30 -5.29 13.74
N GLU A 105 13.24 -5.11 14.69
CA GLU A 105 12.99 -5.21 16.13
C GLU A 105 11.98 -4.19 16.68
N LYS A 106 11.74 -3.11 15.94
CA LYS A 106 10.77 -2.06 16.29
C LYS A 106 9.39 -2.32 15.67
N GLY A 107 9.24 -3.36 14.86
CA GLY A 107 8.01 -3.61 14.10
C GLY A 107 7.85 -2.70 12.88
N GLU A 108 8.94 -2.11 12.38
CA GLU A 108 8.93 -1.28 11.17
C GLU A 108 9.18 -2.13 9.92
N PHE A 109 8.52 -1.81 8.80
CA PHE A 109 8.86 -2.42 7.51
C PHE A 109 10.32 -2.21 7.13
N ILE A 110 10.95 -3.26 6.64
CA ILE A 110 12.29 -3.22 6.05
C ILE A 110 12.30 -3.90 4.68
N GLY A 111 13.20 -3.44 3.80
CA GLY A 111 13.42 -4.07 2.51
C GLY A 111 12.23 -3.89 1.55
N ILE A 112 11.93 -4.95 0.80
CA ILE A 112 10.89 -4.92 -0.24
C ILE A 112 9.66 -5.68 0.26
N THR A 113 8.55 -4.96 0.32
CA THR A 113 7.21 -5.51 0.54
C THR A 113 6.52 -5.74 -0.79
N THR A 114 6.03 -6.95 -1.04
CA THR A 114 5.30 -7.30 -2.27
C THR A 114 3.87 -7.65 -1.93
N ILE A 115 2.92 -6.95 -2.53
CA ILE A 115 1.49 -7.22 -2.43
C ILE A 115 1.00 -7.69 -3.80
N LYS A 116 0.31 -8.82 -3.84
CA LYS A 116 -0.43 -9.26 -5.02
C LYS A 116 -1.91 -9.17 -4.70
N ILE A 117 -2.67 -8.51 -5.55
CA ILE A 117 -4.11 -8.31 -5.39
C ILE A 117 -4.83 -8.75 -6.66
N ILE A 118 -6.09 -9.13 -6.54
CA ILE A 118 -6.97 -9.38 -7.68
C ILE A 118 -7.91 -8.18 -7.81
N ILE A 119 -7.79 -7.40 -8.89
CA ILE A 119 -8.70 -6.31 -9.25
C ILE A 119 -9.42 -6.73 -10.53
N ASP A 120 -10.75 -6.75 -10.54
CA ASP A 120 -11.55 -7.09 -11.73
C ASP A 120 -11.13 -8.39 -12.43
N SER A 121 -10.77 -9.41 -11.65
CA SER A 121 -10.23 -10.71 -12.11
C SER A 121 -8.80 -10.67 -12.68
N GLU A 122 -8.12 -9.53 -12.62
CA GLU A 122 -6.72 -9.39 -13.00
C GLU A 122 -5.79 -9.41 -11.77
N ASN A 123 -4.71 -10.18 -11.86
CA ASN A 123 -3.67 -10.19 -10.82
C ASN A 123 -2.77 -8.97 -10.98
N CYS A 124 -2.80 -8.04 -10.02
CA CYS A 124 -1.85 -6.92 -9.97
C CYS A 124 -0.77 -7.19 -8.93
N GLU A 125 0.43 -6.67 -9.17
CA GLU A 125 1.55 -6.72 -8.22
C GLU A 125 1.97 -5.31 -7.83
N MET A 126 2.06 -5.05 -6.54
CA MET A 126 2.53 -3.80 -5.97
C MET A 126 3.77 -4.09 -5.14
N LYS A 127 4.88 -3.43 -5.45
CA LYS A 127 6.13 -3.55 -4.70
C LYS A 127 6.44 -2.23 -4.03
N PHE A 128 6.60 -2.25 -2.72
CA PHE A 128 6.96 -1.10 -1.90
C PHE A 128 8.34 -1.34 -1.30
N SER A 129 9.22 -0.35 -1.34
CA SER A 129 10.52 -0.41 -0.68
C SER A 129 10.52 0.48 0.56
N PHE A 130 11.09 -0.04 1.64
CA PHE A 130 11.27 0.65 2.90
C PHE A 130 12.75 0.66 3.30
N LYS A 131 13.25 1.81 3.75
CA LYS A 131 14.58 1.98 4.30
C LYS A 131 14.46 2.56 5.70
N ASN A 132 14.81 1.78 6.72
CA ASN A 132 14.70 2.16 8.13
C ASN A 132 13.27 2.62 8.50
N GLY A 133 12.25 1.83 8.15
CA GLY A 133 10.83 2.16 8.37
C GLY A 133 10.27 3.21 7.40
N ARG A 134 11.10 4.01 6.73
CA ARG A 134 10.62 5.01 5.78
C ARG A 134 10.34 4.40 4.42
N PHE A 135 9.15 4.65 3.90
CA PHE A 135 8.75 4.35 2.53
C PHE A 135 9.61 5.15 1.53
N THR A 136 10.22 4.48 0.55
CA THR A 136 11.12 5.11 -0.43
C THR A 136 10.65 4.96 -1.87
N THR A 137 10.14 3.80 -2.27
CA THR A 137 9.70 3.59 -3.65
C THR A 137 8.49 2.69 -3.74
N ALA A 138 7.65 2.88 -4.76
CA ALA A 138 6.65 1.89 -5.15
C ALA A 138 6.65 1.63 -6.65
N ASN A 139 6.32 0.39 -7.04
CA ASN A 139 6.16 -0.03 -8.43
C ASN A 139 4.91 -0.90 -8.54
N PHE A 140 4.01 -0.54 -9.45
CA PHE A 140 2.73 -1.20 -9.66
C PHE A 140 2.70 -1.81 -11.05
N LYS A 141 2.38 -3.10 -11.11
CA LYS A 141 2.34 -3.90 -12.32
C LYS A 141 0.99 -4.55 -12.54
N ASP A 142 0.56 -4.55 -13.79
CA ASP A 142 -0.65 -5.25 -14.22
C ASP A 142 -0.42 -6.77 -14.29
N SER A 143 -1.47 -7.50 -14.68
CA SER A 143 -1.47 -8.97 -14.84
C SER A 143 -0.52 -9.48 -15.92
N LYS A 144 -0.06 -8.61 -16.81
CA LYS A 144 0.88 -8.90 -17.89
C LYS A 144 2.31 -8.50 -17.52
N GLY A 145 2.51 -7.91 -16.34
CA GLY A 145 3.80 -7.44 -15.86
C GLY A 145 4.19 -6.04 -16.33
N ASN A 146 3.29 -5.32 -17.02
CA ASN A 146 3.54 -3.95 -17.43
C ASN A 146 3.45 -3.02 -16.22
N THR A 147 4.42 -2.12 -16.08
CA THR A 147 4.39 -1.11 -15.02
C THR A 147 3.43 -0.01 -15.43
N PHE A 148 2.46 0.31 -14.58
CA PHE A 148 1.50 1.39 -14.83
C PHE A 148 1.66 2.57 -13.87
N ILE A 149 2.27 2.36 -12.69
CA ILE A 149 2.66 3.43 -11.75
C ILE A 149 4.05 3.14 -11.17
N THR A 150 4.86 4.18 -11.04
CA THR A 150 6.05 4.19 -10.18
C THR A 150 6.03 5.39 -9.25
N TYR A 151 6.51 5.22 -8.04
CA TYR A 151 6.72 6.28 -7.07
C TYR A 151 8.15 6.19 -6.51
N GLU A 152 8.78 7.34 -6.27
CA GLU A 152 10.03 7.46 -5.52
C GLU A 152 10.02 8.68 -4.58
N ASP A 153 10.58 8.52 -3.39
CA ASP A 153 10.92 9.57 -2.42
C ASP A 153 12.40 9.42 -2.06
N ILE A 154 13.19 10.40 -2.48
CA ILE A 154 14.64 10.42 -2.21
C ILE A 154 15.05 11.46 -1.15
N GLY A 155 14.08 11.98 -0.40
CA GLY A 155 14.31 12.96 0.67
C GLY A 155 14.25 14.41 0.19
N THR A 156 14.83 14.74 -0.97
CA THR A 156 14.80 16.10 -1.56
C THR A 156 13.65 16.31 -2.54
N TYR A 157 13.10 15.24 -3.10
CA TYR A 157 11.89 15.28 -3.91
C TYR A 157 11.11 13.97 -3.80
N THR A 158 9.84 14.03 -4.20
CA THR A 158 9.05 12.87 -4.58
C THR A 158 8.72 12.93 -6.06
N LYS A 159 8.63 11.76 -6.70
CA LYS A 159 8.22 11.65 -8.09
C LYS A 159 7.25 10.49 -8.26
N LEU A 160 6.18 10.73 -8.99
CA LEU A 160 5.21 9.74 -9.40
C LEU A 160 5.14 9.73 -10.93
N ASN A 161 5.29 8.57 -11.55
CA ASN A 161 5.04 8.40 -12.98
C ASN A 161 3.84 7.49 -13.17
N GLN A 162 2.98 7.86 -14.12
CA GLN A 162 1.94 7.01 -14.67
C GLN A 162 2.30 6.64 -16.10
N PHE A 163 2.09 5.38 -16.47
CA PHE A 163 2.44 4.85 -17.77
C PHE A 163 1.21 4.43 -18.55
N ASN A 164 1.26 4.63 -19.86
CA ASN A 164 0.34 4.05 -20.81
C ASN A 164 0.57 2.53 -20.94
N ARG A 165 -0.39 1.83 -21.53
CA ARG A 165 -0.30 0.38 -21.81
C ARG A 165 0.87 0.00 -22.73
N ASP A 166 1.38 0.94 -23.51
CA ASP A 166 2.56 0.74 -24.39
C ASP A 166 3.89 0.92 -23.64
N GLY A 167 3.85 1.20 -22.32
CA GLY A 167 5.02 1.38 -21.47
C GLY A 167 5.63 2.79 -21.53
N LYS A 168 5.05 3.73 -22.29
CA LYS A 168 5.48 5.13 -22.28
C LYS A 168 4.86 5.89 -21.11
N ILE A 169 5.60 6.85 -20.56
CA ILE A 169 5.06 7.75 -19.53
C ILE A 169 3.93 8.58 -20.15
N ASN A 170 2.82 8.72 -19.42
CA ASN A 170 1.71 9.60 -19.72
C ASN A 170 1.74 10.86 -18.84
N LEU A 171 2.07 10.68 -17.55
CA LEU A 171 2.12 11.74 -16.56
C LEU A 171 3.31 11.53 -15.63
N SER A 172 4.07 12.58 -15.37
CA SER A 172 5.02 12.66 -14.24
C SER A 172 4.61 13.79 -13.32
N ILE A 173 4.50 13.51 -12.02
CA ILE A 173 4.35 14.52 -10.98
C ILE A 173 5.64 14.53 -10.19
N ILE A 174 6.28 15.68 -10.07
CA ILE A 174 7.51 15.86 -9.29
C ILE A 174 7.23 16.93 -8.25
N VAL A 175 7.41 16.59 -6.97
CA VAL A 175 7.29 17.54 -5.86
C VAL A 175 8.65 17.69 -5.21
N GLN A 176 9.27 18.85 -5.39
CA GLN A 176 10.51 19.19 -4.71
C GLN A 176 10.19 19.65 -3.28
N LYS A 177 10.85 19.04 -2.29
CA LYS A 177 10.67 19.36 -0.88
C LYS A 177 11.48 20.60 -0.55
N GLY A 178 10.83 21.63 -0.03
CA GLY A 178 11.48 22.87 0.40
C GLY A 178 11.46 23.03 1.91
N ASP A 179 12.31 23.91 2.42
CA ASP A 179 12.35 24.22 3.87
C ASP A 179 11.08 24.98 4.33
N GLU A 180 10.48 25.78 3.43
CA GLU A 180 9.26 26.57 3.72
C GLU A 180 8.04 26.12 2.90
N TYR A 181 8.23 25.73 1.63
CA TYR A 181 7.15 25.31 0.72
C TYR A 181 7.63 24.26 -0.27
N ASP A 182 6.76 23.28 -0.53
CA ASP A 182 6.95 22.30 -1.58
C ASP A 182 6.61 22.89 -2.94
N LYS A 183 7.41 22.55 -3.97
CA LYS A 183 7.18 22.99 -5.35
C LYS A 183 6.78 21.80 -6.21
N GLY A 184 5.54 21.81 -6.69
CA GLY A 184 4.98 20.77 -7.55
C GLY A 184 5.12 21.11 -9.03
N ILE A 185 5.53 20.14 -9.84
CA ILE A 185 5.48 20.21 -11.30
C ILE A 185 4.79 18.95 -11.81
N GLU A 186 3.74 19.15 -12.59
CA GLU A 186 3.10 18.10 -13.38
C GLU A 186 3.60 18.18 -14.82
N ILE A 187 3.89 17.03 -15.42
CA ILE A 187 4.41 16.92 -16.79
C ILE A 187 3.59 15.87 -17.52
N TYR A 188 2.86 16.30 -18.54
CA TYR A 188 2.02 15.48 -19.39
C TYR A 188 2.76 15.13 -20.69
N TYR A 189 2.69 13.87 -21.10
CA TYR A 189 3.36 13.31 -22.28
C TYR A 189 2.30 12.77 -23.23
N TYR A 190 2.07 13.48 -24.32
CA TYR A 190 1.02 13.13 -25.28
C TYR A 190 1.52 12.12 -26.32
N PRO A 191 0.65 11.27 -26.89
CA PRO A 191 1.04 10.27 -27.89
C PRO A 191 1.72 10.84 -29.16
N ASN A 192 1.44 12.10 -29.49
CA ASN A 192 2.03 12.83 -30.62
C ASN A 192 3.45 13.36 -30.32
N GLY A 193 4.02 13.08 -29.15
CA GLY A 193 5.34 13.53 -28.72
C GLY A 193 5.36 14.94 -28.09
N GLN A 194 4.21 15.61 -28.00
CA GLN A 194 4.12 16.89 -27.27
C GLN A 194 4.27 16.67 -25.76
N ILE A 195 4.88 17.64 -25.11
CA ILE A 195 5.07 17.67 -23.65
C ILE A 195 4.50 18.98 -23.13
N LYS A 196 3.65 18.90 -22.10
CA LYS A 196 3.11 20.07 -21.38
C LYS A 196 3.54 19.98 -19.93
N SER A 197 4.00 21.08 -19.34
CA SER A 197 4.27 21.15 -17.91
C SER A 197 3.44 22.24 -17.23
N GLU A 198 2.96 21.94 -16.03
CA GLU A 198 2.20 22.84 -15.19
C GLU A 198 2.89 22.91 -13.82
N ARG A 199 3.07 24.12 -13.28
CA ARG A 199 3.67 24.32 -11.95
C ARG A 199 2.58 24.72 -10.98
N ASP A 200 2.46 23.98 -9.88
CA ASP A 200 1.68 24.43 -8.74
C ASP A 200 2.64 25.16 -7.78
N ASN A 201 2.53 26.48 -7.76
CA ASN A 201 3.14 27.31 -6.71
C ASN A 201 2.01 27.66 -5.74
N LYS A 202 1.67 26.76 -4.81
CA LYS A 202 0.81 27.15 -3.70
C LYS A 202 1.55 28.21 -2.89
N LYS A 203 0.98 29.42 -2.87
CA LYS A 203 1.31 30.47 -1.89
C LYS A 203 0.70 30.13 -0.54
#